data_AF-A0A6P6Y588-F1
#
_entry.id   AF-A0A6P6Y588-F1
#
_cell.length_a   1.000
_cell.length_b   1.000
_cell.length_c   1.000
_cell.angle_alpha   90.00
_cell.angle_beta   90.00
_cell.angle_gamma   90.00
#
_symmetry.space_group_name_H-M   'P 1'
#
loop_
_entity.id
_entity.type
_entity.pdbx_description
1 polymer ?
#
loop_
_entity_poly.entity_id
_entity_poly.type
_entity_poly.pdbx_seq_one_letter_code
_entity_poly.pdbx_strand_id
1 'polypeptide(L)'
;MREIIQIQAGQCGNQIGAKFWEVIADEHGINGRGVYTGESGIQIERVNVFFNESQHGRFVPRAVLVDLEPGTMDSIRASPFGQLFRPDNFIFGQSGAGNNWAKGFYTEGFAVMFKRKAFLHWFIGEGMEELEFTEAESNMADLIAEYEQYQGVTAEIMEDAHMY
;
A
#
# COMPACT_ATOMS: atom_id res chain seq x y z
N MET A 1 8.20 13.86 21.53
CA MET A 1 7.45 14.37 20.36
C MET A 1 6.52 13.24 19.92
N ARG A 2 5.35 13.48 19.32
CA ARG A 2 4.49 12.38 18.82
C ARG A 2 4.80 12.13 17.35
N GLU A 3 5.20 10.92 17.02
CA GLU A 3 5.45 10.47 15.65
C GLU A 3 4.14 10.07 14.97
N ILE A 4 4.08 10.26 13.65
CA ILE A 4 2.97 9.82 12.81
C ILE A 4 3.51 8.87 11.74
N ILE A 5 2.89 7.70 11.60
CA ILE A 5 3.12 6.78 10.49
C ILE A 5 1.96 6.96 9.51
N GLN A 6 2.30 7.26 8.26
CA GLN A 6 1.34 7.37 7.17
C GLN A 6 1.28 6.05 6.39
N ILE A 7 0.08 5.62 6.08
CA ILE A 7 -0.18 4.45 5.24
C ILE A 7 -0.98 4.92 4.04
N GLN A 8 -0.53 4.55 2.84
CA GLN A 8 -1.24 4.77 1.58
C GLN A 8 -1.49 3.43 0.91
N ALA A 9 -2.73 3.24 0.44
CA ALA A 9 -3.18 1.99 -0.16
C ALA A 9 -3.85 2.24 -1.51
N GLY A 10 -3.51 1.39 -2.49
CA GLY A 10 -4.06 1.41 -3.84
C GLY A 10 -3.60 2.61 -4.67
N GLN A 11 -3.96 2.61 -5.96
CA GLN A 11 -3.48 3.61 -6.92
C GLN A 11 -3.76 5.06 -6.48
N CYS A 12 -5.00 5.37 -6.11
CA CYS A 12 -5.40 6.72 -5.71
C CYS A 12 -4.68 7.19 -4.43
N GLY A 13 -4.65 6.35 -3.39
CA GLY A 13 -3.99 6.68 -2.13
C GLY A 13 -2.50 6.92 -2.32
N ASN A 14 -1.85 6.12 -3.18
CA ASN A 14 -0.45 6.28 -3.51
C ASN A 14 -0.14 7.56 -4.30
N GLN A 15 -1.01 7.97 -5.24
CA GLN A 15 -0.84 9.23 -5.98
C GLN A 15 -0.99 10.46 -5.08
N ILE A 16 -2.04 10.48 -4.25
CA ILE A 16 -2.25 11.58 -3.28
C ILE A 16 -1.11 11.62 -2.27
N GLY A 17 -0.72 10.45 -1.75
CA GLY A 17 0.37 10.33 -0.80
C GLY A 17 1.71 10.79 -1.37
N ALA A 18 2.02 10.47 -2.62
CA ALA A 18 3.21 10.98 -3.29
C ALA A 18 3.21 12.52 -3.33
N LYS A 19 2.08 13.15 -3.69
CA LYS A 19 1.97 14.62 -3.68
C LYS A 19 2.05 15.22 -2.29
N PHE A 20 1.47 14.58 -1.29
CA PHE A 20 1.64 14.97 0.11
C PHE A 20 3.12 14.98 0.51
N TRP A 21 3.87 13.93 0.17
CA TRP A 21 5.28 13.82 0.51
C TRP A 21 6.18 14.81 -0.24
N GLU A 22 5.85 15.15 -1.49
CA GLU A 22 6.50 16.25 -2.21
C GLU A 22 6.34 17.58 -1.45
N VAL A 23 5.11 17.95 -1.13
CA VAL A 23 4.78 19.23 -0.49
C VAL A 23 5.43 19.34 0.90
N ILE A 24 5.34 18.31 1.73
CA ILE A 24 5.88 18.36 3.09
C ILE A 24 7.42 18.32 3.09
N ALA A 25 8.04 17.63 2.13
CA ALA A 25 9.49 17.63 1.98
C ALA A 25 9.97 19.03 1.55
N ASP A 26 9.30 19.67 0.60
CA ASP A 26 9.62 21.03 0.17
C ASP A 26 9.44 22.05 1.32
N GLU A 27 8.37 21.96 2.11
CA GLU A 27 8.14 22.82 3.28
C GLU A 27 9.26 22.69 4.33
N HIS A 28 9.72 21.46 4.57
CA HIS A 28 10.85 21.17 5.46
C HIS A 28 12.23 21.39 4.80
N GLY A 29 12.29 21.81 3.54
CA GLY A 29 13.54 22.01 2.82
C GLY A 29 14.34 20.71 2.60
N ILE A 30 13.66 19.57 2.46
CA ILE A 30 14.24 18.25 2.22
C ILE A 30 14.11 17.92 0.74
N ASN A 31 15.22 17.63 0.07
CA ASN A 31 15.17 17.22 -1.33
C ASN A 31 14.79 15.74 -1.51
N GLY A 32 14.58 15.30 -2.77
CA GLY A 32 14.23 13.91 -3.10
C GLY A 32 15.25 12.83 -2.71
N ARG A 33 16.44 13.20 -2.19
CA ARG A 33 17.44 12.27 -1.63
C ARG A 33 17.42 12.20 -0.11
N GLY A 34 16.53 12.94 0.53
CA GLY A 34 16.41 13.05 1.99
C GLY A 34 17.42 14.01 2.62
N VAL A 35 18.06 14.89 1.86
CA VAL A 35 19.07 15.83 2.41
C VAL A 35 18.41 17.18 2.65
N TYR A 36 18.65 17.76 3.83
CA TYR A 36 18.21 19.11 4.15
C TYR A 36 19.02 20.16 3.37
N THR A 37 18.31 21.01 2.64
CA THR A 37 18.82 22.14 1.85
C THR A 37 18.08 23.44 2.17
N GLY A 38 17.35 23.48 3.30
CA GLY A 38 16.59 24.65 3.73
C GLY A 38 17.47 25.77 4.31
N GLU A 39 16.85 26.94 4.45
CA GLU A 39 17.52 28.17 4.88
C GLU A 39 17.17 28.58 6.32
N SER A 40 16.14 27.96 6.93
CA SER A 40 15.62 28.35 8.24
C SER A 40 15.58 27.19 9.22
N GLY A 41 16.13 27.39 10.43
CA GLY A 41 16.10 26.38 11.50
C GLY A 41 14.69 25.98 11.96
N ILE A 42 13.66 26.78 11.66
CA ILE A 42 12.26 26.43 11.97
C ILE A 42 11.81 25.23 11.13
N GLN A 43 12.35 25.06 9.92
CA GLN A 43 12.00 23.93 9.04
C GLN A 43 12.36 22.57 9.65
N ILE A 44 13.32 22.51 10.58
CA ILE A 44 13.75 21.25 11.20
C ILE A 44 13.19 21.02 12.60
N GLU A 45 12.55 22.01 13.23
CA GLU A 45 12.16 21.96 14.66
C GLU A 45 11.23 20.78 14.99
N ARG A 46 10.45 20.30 14.01
CA ARG A 46 9.48 19.19 14.18
C ARG A 46 9.48 18.18 13.04
N VAL A 47 10.56 18.15 12.25
CA VAL A 47 10.69 17.23 11.11
C VAL A 47 10.50 15.76 11.52
N ASN A 48 10.86 15.42 12.75
CA ASN A 48 10.77 14.07 13.31
C ASN A 48 9.34 13.53 13.46
N VAL A 49 8.31 14.38 13.36
CA VAL A 49 6.90 13.95 13.34
C VAL A 49 6.63 13.04 12.15
N PHE A 50 7.12 13.41 10.96
CA PHE A 50 6.88 12.69 9.70
C PHE A 50 8.11 11.96 9.18
N PHE A 51 9.32 12.36 9.57
CA PHE A 51 10.56 11.77 9.09
C PHE A 51 11.31 11.05 10.23
N ASN A 52 12.07 10.03 9.85
CA ASN A 52 13.19 9.52 10.63
C ASN A 52 14.47 10.18 10.15
N GLU A 53 15.32 10.63 11.07
CA GLU A 53 16.69 10.99 10.75
C GLU A 53 17.58 9.74 10.80
N SER A 54 18.24 9.44 9.68
CA SER A 54 19.24 8.38 9.61
C SER A 54 20.58 8.86 10.17
N GLN A 55 21.45 7.92 10.52
CA GLN A 55 22.80 8.21 11.03
C GLN A 55 23.68 9.05 10.07
N HIS A 56 23.31 9.14 8.80
CA HIS A 56 24.03 9.92 7.77
C HIS A 56 23.40 11.30 7.51
N GLY A 57 22.52 11.78 8.42
CA GLY A 57 21.85 13.08 8.27
C GLY A 57 20.81 13.11 7.14
N ARG A 58 20.32 11.94 6.70
CA ARG A 58 19.21 11.85 5.74
C ARG A 58 17.88 11.66 6.45
N PHE A 59 16.87 12.39 6.00
CA PHE A 59 15.49 12.28 6.43
C PHE A 59 14.73 11.27 5.56
N VAL A 60 14.06 10.31 6.21
CA VAL A 60 13.32 9.22 5.58
C VAL A 60 11.86 9.26 6.05
N PRO A 61 10.87 9.33 5.15
CA PRO A 61 9.45 9.34 5.49
C PRO A 61 9.03 8.16 6.35
N ARG A 62 8.19 8.41 7.35
CA ARG A 62 7.43 7.40 8.09
C ARG A 62 6.20 6.97 7.29
N ALA A 63 6.43 6.43 6.09
CA ALA A 63 5.39 6.04 5.15
C ALA A 63 5.43 4.54 4.85
N VAL A 64 4.26 3.91 4.71
CA VAL A 64 4.10 2.56 4.16
C VAL A 64 3.22 2.65 2.92
N LEU A 65 3.73 2.11 1.81
CA LEU A 65 3.10 2.17 0.50
C LEU A 65 2.59 0.78 0.14
N VAL A 66 1.27 0.65 0.00
CA VAL A 66 0.62 -0.63 -0.27
C VAL A 66 -0.13 -0.55 -1.61
N ASP A 67 0.07 -1.52 -2.50
CA ASP A 67 -0.78 -1.70 -3.68
C ASP A 67 -0.77 -3.16 -4.13
N LEU A 68 -1.83 -3.66 -4.74
CA LEU A 68 -1.85 -5.04 -5.22
C LEU A 68 -1.17 -5.17 -6.59
N GLU A 69 -0.93 -4.04 -7.26
CA GLU A 69 -0.28 -3.97 -8.57
C GLU A 69 1.12 -3.32 -8.49
N PRO A 70 2.11 -3.83 -9.26
CA PRO A 70 3.45 -3.27 -9.27
C PRO A 70 3.54 -1.90 -9.96
N GLY A 71 2.64 -1.60 -10.91
CA GLY A 71 2.74 -0.42 -11.78
C GLY A 71 2.73 0.93 -11.03
N THR A 72 1.94 1.02 -9.96
CA THR A 72 1.92 2.21 -9.10
C THR A 72 3.28 2.44 -8.43
N MET A 73 3.95 1.37 -8.01
CA MET A 73 5.21 1.44 -7.29
C MET A 73 6.36 1.86 -8.20
N ASP A 74 6.39 1.37 -9.43
CA ASP A 74 7.37 1.78 -10.44
C ASP A 74 7.22 3.27 -10.76
N SER A 75 5.98 3.75 -10.85
CA SER A 75 5.68 5.18 -11.07
C SER A 75 6.19 6.06 -9.93
N ILE A 76 6.00 5.64 -8.67
CA ILE A 76 6.51 6.38 -7.50
C ILE A 76 8.04 6.36 -7.46
N ARG A 77 8.67 5.22 -7.73
CA ARG A 77 10.14 5.10 -7.74
C ARG A 77 10.79 5.96 -8.82
N ALA A 78 10.13 6.12 -9.96
CA ALA A 78 10.58 7.00 -11.04
C ALA A 78 10.33 8.50 -10.76
N SER A 79 9.54 8.84 -9.73
CA SER A 79 9.26 10.23 -9.36
C SER A 79 10.49 10.93 -8.76
N PRO A 80 10.52 12.28 -8.76
CA PRO A 80 11.64 13.05 -8.17
C PRO A 80 11.93 12.72 -6.71
N PHE A 81 10.92 12.27 -5.96
CA PHE A 81 11.00 11.88 -4.55
C PHE A 81 10.97 10.36 -4.34
N GLY A 82 11.07 9.56 -5.41
CA GLY A 82 11.04 8.10 -5.32
C GLY A 82 12.18 7.51 -4.46
N GLN A 83 13.33 8.19 -4.41
CA GLN A 83 14.49 7.80 -3.60
C GLN A 83 14.38 8.22 -2.12
N LEU A 84 13.36 9.01 -1.78
CA LEU A 84 13.14 9.48 -0.41
C LEU A 84 12.62 8.34 0.47
N PHE A 85 11.80 7.45 -0.09
CA PHE A 85 11.18 6.33 0.61
C PHE A 85 12.14 5.15 0.80
N ARG A 86 11.99 4.46 1.94
CA ARG A 86 12.73 3.22 2.20
C ARG A 86 12.18 2.09 1.30
N PRO A 87 13.03 1.35 0.56
CA PRO A 87 12.58 0.25 -0.29
C PRO A 87 11.75 -0.81 0.44
N ASP A 88 12.07 -1.09 1.71
CA ASP A 88 11.37 -2.05 2.55
C ASP A 88 9.91 -1.66 2.86
N ASN A 89 9.57 -0.37 2.72
CA ASN A 89 8.24 0.14 3.00
C ASN A 89 7.28 0.00 1.81
N PHE A 90 7.76 -0.49 0.66
CA PHE A 90 6.95 -0.81 -0.50
C PHE A 90 6.41 -2.23 -0.36
N ILE A 91 5.09 -2.34 -0.19
CA ILE A 91 4.36 -3.58 -0.05
C ILE A 91 3.48 -3.72 -1.29
N PHE A 92 3.78 -4.70 -2.13
CA PHE A 92 2.97 -4.91 -3.32
C PHE A 92 2.75 -6.37 -3.72
N GLY A 93 1.63 -6.59 -4.42
CA GLY A 93 1.21 -7.86 -5.01
C GLY A 93 1.69 -8.04 -6.45
N GLN A 94 1.13 -9.04 -7.12
CA GLN A 94 1.35 -9.30 -8.57
C GLN A 94 0.04 -9.26 -9.36
N SER A 95 -1.10 -9.09 -8.69
CA SER A 95 -2.45 -9.19 -9.23
C SER A 95 -3.30 -8.10 -8.58
N GLY A 96 -4.04 -7.34 -9.39
CA GLY A 96 -4.92 -6.28 -8.89
C GLY A 96 -6.24 -6.82 -8.35
N ALA A 97 -6.89 -6.05 -7.48
CA ALA A 97 -8.26 -6.34 -7.03
C ALA A 97 -9.30 -6.20 -8.16
N GLY A 98 -8.98 -5.49 -9.26
CA GLY A 98 -9.91 -5.33 -10.39
C GLY A 98 -11.22 -4.64 -10.01
N ASN A 99 -11.17 -3.65 -9.12
CA ASN A 99 -12.34 -3.00 -8.52
C ASN A 99 -13.29 -3.94 -7.74
N ASN A 100 -12.85 -5.16 -7.42
CA ASN A 100 -13.58 -6.09 -6.57
C ASN A 100 -13.08 -5.97 -5.12
N TRP A 101 -13.92 -5.44 -4.23
CA TRP A 101 -13.58 -5.27 -2.81
C TRP A 101 -13.27 -6.62 -2.13
N ALA A 102 -14.00 -7.69 -2.48
CA ALA A 102 -13.80 -9.00 -1.87
C ALA A 102 -12.42 -9.57 -2.22
N LYS A 103 -11.96 -9.39 -3.47
CA LYS A 103 -10.58 -9.74 -3.85
C LYS A 103 -9.55 -8.92 -3.07
N GLY A 104 -9.78 -7.62 -2.95
CA GLY A 104 -8.90 -6.73 -2.21
C GLY A 104 -8.81 -7.06 -0.72
N PHE A 105 -9.88 -7.57 -0.12
CA PHE A 105 -9.93 -7.80 1.33
C PHE A 105 -9.64 -9.26 1.73
N TYR A 106 -10.27 -10.23 1.08
CA TYR A 106 -10.26 -11.64 1.51
C TYR A 106 -9.21 -12.51 0.81
N THR A 107 -8.76 -12.14 -0.40
CA THR A 107 -7.81 -12.97 -1.16
C THR A 107 -6.51 -12.22 -1.43
N GLU A 108 -6.43 -11.40 -2.47
CA GLU A 108 -5.19 -10.75 -2.92
C GLU A 108 -4.56 -9.88 -1.82
N GLY A 109 -5.36 -9.04 -1.14
CA GLY A 109 -4.84 -8.22 -0.05
C GLY A 109 -4.51 -9.01 1.20
N PHE A 110 -5.28 -10.05 1.51
CA PHE A 110 -4.95 -10.99 2.57
C PHE A 110 -3.61 -11.67 2.30
N ALA A 111 -3.43 -12.26 1.12
CA ALA A 111 -2.22 -12.98 0.71
C ALA A 111 -0.95 -12.12 0.84
N VAL A 112 -1.01 -10.85 0.42
CA VAL A 112 0.12 -9.91 0.51
C VAL A 112 0.54 -9.66 1.96
N MET A 113 -0.42 -9.55 2.87
CA MET A 113 -0.19 -9.30 4.30
C MET A 113 0.19 -10.59 5.05
N PHE A 114 -0.43 -11.71 4.69
CA PHE A 114 -0.18 -13.04 5.23
C PHE A 114 1.24 -13.51 4.91
N LYS A 115 1.71 -13.34 3.67
CA LYS A 115 3.09 -13.63 3.26
C LYS A 115 4.13 -12.86 4.08
N ARG A 116 3.76 -11.70 4.60
CA ARG A 116 4.61 -10.86 5.48
C ARG A 116 4.43 -11.16 6.97
N LYS A 117 3.55 -12.10 7.33
CA LYS A 117 3.19 -12.43 8.72
C LYS A 117 2.75 -11.19 9.51
N ALA A 118 2.11 -10.21 8.85
CA ALA A 118 1.87 -8.88 9.39
C ALA A 118 1.02 -8.88 10.67
N PHE A 119 0.04 -9.78 10.75
CA PHE A 119 -0.88 -9.92 11.89
C PHE A 119 -0.81 -11.30 12.56
N LEU A 120 -0.07 -12.24 11.97
CA LEU A 120 -0.12 -13.67 12.30
C LEU A 120 0.20 -13.96 13.79
N HIS A 121 1.14 -13.21 14.36
CA HIS A 121 1.58 -13.38 15.75
C HIS A 121 0.45 -13.22 16.78
N TRP A 122 -0.54 -12.34 16.52
CA TRP A 122 -1.67 -12.14 17.41
C TRP A 122 -2.54 -13.39 17.49
N PHE A 123 -2.90 -13.95 16.34
CA PHE A 123 -3.82 -15.07 16.25
C PHE A 123 -3.19 -16.40 16.64
N ILE A 124 -1.91 -16.64 16.28
CA ILE A 124 -1.19 -17.83 16.75
C ILE A 124 -1.05 -17.79 18.27
N GLY A 125 -0.86 -16.60 18.86
CA GLY A 125 -0.84 -16.43 20.32
C GLY A 125 -2.15 -16.80 21.01
N GLU A 126 -3.28 -16.77 20.28
CA GLU A 126 -4.61 -17.19 20.76
C GLU A 126 -4.91 -18.67 20.48
N GLY A 127 -3.98 -19.41 19.84
CA GLY A 127 -4.10 -20.84 19.58
C GLY A 127 -4.53 -21.21 18.16
N MET A 128 -4.62 -20.24 17.25
CA MET A 128 -4.93 -20.49 15.84
C MET A 128 -3.71 -21.05 15.10
N GLU A 129 -3.91 -22.05 14.24
CA GLU A 129 -2.85 -22.63 13.41
C GLU A 129 -2.70 -21.88 12.08
N GLU A 130 -1.47 -21.83 11.54
CA GLU A 130 -1.20 -21.16 10.24
C GLU A 130 -2.01 -21.80 9.08
N LEU A 131 -2.40 -23.08 9.20
CA LEU A 131 -3.22 -23.80 8.23
C LEU A 131 -4.67 -23.30 8.18
N GLU A 132 -5.23 -22.87 9.31
CA GLU A 132 -6.63 -22.39 9.36
C GLU A 132 -6.81 -21.11 8.53
N PHE A 133 -5.75 -20.31 8.41
CA PHE A 133 -5.72 -19.12 7.55
C PHE A 133 -5.79 -19.46 6.07
N THR A 134 -5.01 -20.45 5.62
CA THR A 134 -4.96 -20.84 4.21
C THR A 134 -6.23 -21.57 3.79
N GLU A 135 -6.84 -22.35 4.69
CA GLU A 135 -8.16 -22.95 4.46
C GLU A 135 -9.25 -21.87 4.33
N ALA A 136 -9.27 -20.88 5.22
CA ALA A 136 -10.22 -19.78 5.15
C ALA A 136 -10.04 -18.95 3.87
N GLU A 137 -8.81 -18.65 3.49
CA GLU A 137 -8.49 -17.96 2.22
C GLU A 137 -9.01 -18.74 1.01
N SER A 138 -8.77 -20.06 0.96
CA SER A 138 -9.23 -20.92 -0.14
C SER A 138 -10.76 -20.91 -0.26
N ASN A 139 -11.46 -21.06 0.86
CA ASN A 139 -12.93 -21.02 0.87
C ASN A 139 -13.47 -19.67 0.35
N MET A 140 -12.82 -18.56 0.72
CA MET A 140 -13.20 -17.24 0.23
C MET A 140 -12.89 -17.06 -1.26
N ALA A 141 -11.76 -17.60 -1.74
CA ALA A 141 -11.41 -17.56 -3.15
C ALA A 141 -12.41 -18.32 -4.03
N ASP A 142 -12.83 -19.51 -3.60
CA ASP A 142 -13.85 -20.31 -4.30
C ASP A 142 -15.18 -19.57 -4.36
N LEU A 143 -15.62 -18.99 -3.23
CA LEU A 143 -16.86 -18.20 -3.17
C LEU A 143 -16.81 -17.00 -4.14
N ILE A 144 -15.70 -16.24 -4.14
CA ILE A 144 -15.55 -15.09 -5.03
C ILE A 144 -15.59 -15.53 -6.49
N ALA A 145 -14.90 -16.62 -6.84
CA ALA A 145 -14.88 -17.15 -8.20
C ALA A 145 -16.28 -17.56 -8.69
N GLU A 146 -17.10 -18.17 -7.81
CA GLU A 146 -18.48 -18.52 -8.14
C GLU A 146 -19.33 -17.28 -8.48
N TYR A 147 -19.25 -16.22 -7.67
CA TYR A 147 -19.97 -14.97 -7.93
C TYR A 147 -19.50 -14.27 -9.21
N GLU A 148 -18.19 -14.28 -9.50
CA GLU A 148 -17.65 -13.71 -10.73
C GLU A 148 -18.15 -14.46 -11.98
N GLN A 149 -18.30 -15.78 -11.90
CA GLN A 149 -18.90 -16.59 -12.98
C GLN A 149 -20.36 -16.21 -13.22
N TYR A 150 -21.19 -16.09 -12.17
CA TYR A 150 -22.59 -15.66 -12.34
C TYR A 150 -22.71 -14.25 -12.93
N GLN A 151 -21.82 -13.33 -12.54
CA GLN A 151 -21.78 -11.99 -13.12
C GLN A 151 -21.45 -12.02 -14.62
N GLY A 152 -20.46 -12.82 -15.02
CA GLY A 152 -20.10 -13.01 -16.43
C GLY A 152 -21.27 -13.53 -17.27
N VAL A 153 -21.93 -14.60 -16.81
CA VAL A 153 -23.10 -15.18 -17.48
C VAL A 153 -24.24 -14.16 -17.60
N THR A 154 -24.49 -13.38 -16.53
CA THR A 154 -25.54 -12.36 -16.55
C THR A 154 -25.23 -11.26 -17.57
N ALA A 155 -23.97 -10.83 -17.66
CA ALA A 155 -23.53 -9.83 -18.63
C ALA A 155 -23.70 -10.31 -20.08
N GLU A 156 -23.32 -11.56 -20.38
CA GLU A 156 -23.49 -12.17 -21.71
C GLU A 156 -24.97 -12.22 -22.12
N ILE A 157 -25.85 -12.67 -21.23
CA ILE A 157 -27.30 -12.72 -21.50
C ILE A 157 -27.86 -11.31 -21.77
N MET A 158 -27.40 -10.30 -21.03
CA MET A 158 -27.83 -8.92 -21.24
C MET A 158 -27.32 -8.35 -22.57
N GLU A 159 -26.08 -8.62 -22.95
CA GLU A 159 -25.53 -8.20 -24.25
C GLU A 159 -26.32 -8.82 -25.41
N ASP A 160 -26.64 -10.11 -25.33
CA ASP A 160 -27.46 -10.80 -26.32
C ASP A 160 -28.87 -10.21 -26.42
N ALA A 161 -29.50 -9.87 -25.28
CA ALA A 161 -30.83 -9.27 -25.24
C ALA A 161 -30.89 -7.85 -25.84
N HIS A 162 -29.78 -7.12 -25.86
CA HIS A 162 -29.68 -5.78 -26.47
C HIS A 162 -29.33 -5.80 -27.96
N MET A 163 -29.02 -6.98 -28.52
CA MET A 163 -28.73 -7.16 -29.94
C MET A 163 -29.99 -7.40 -30.81
N TYR A 164 -31.17 -7.47 -30.17
CA TYR A 164 -32.50 -7.61 -30.80
C TYR A 164 -33.40 -6.42 -30.49
#